data_AF-A0A5J4PCM7-F1
#
_entry.id   AF-A0A5J4PCM7-F1
#
_cell.length_a   1.000
_cell.length_b   1.000
_cell.length_c   1.000
_cell.angle_alpha   90.00
_cell.angle_beta   90.00
_cell.angle_gamma   90.00
#
_symmetry.space_group_name_H-M   'P 1'
#
loop_
_entity.id
_entity.type
_entity.pdbx_description
1 polymer ?
#
loop_
_entity_poly.entity_id
_entity_poly.type
_entity_poly.pdbx_seq_one_letter_code
_entity_poly.pdbx_strand_id
1 'polypeptide(L)'
;MIDKNDKPRNADVLIAELQEFRDEVIAKYPKKVSKKRAKSIVLSDGDNPLQIQANVRTIPGIITQRGCTYAGCKGVVLGPTRDIVNITHGPIGCGFYSWLTRRNQTKPVDENDSNFIPYCFSTDMQDANIVFGGEEKLKQAIREAYELFHPKAIAIFSTCPV
;
A
#
# COMPACT_ATOMS: atom_id res chain seq x y z
N MET A 1 -6.83 5.25 25.90
CA MET A 1 -7.26 5.81 27.20
C MET A 1 -8.74 5.53 27.31
N ILE A 2 -9.14 4.55 28.10
CA ILE A 2 -10.56 4.37 28.49
C ILE A 2 -10.71 5.21 29.75
N ASP A 3 -11.61 6.17 29.74
CA ASP A 3 -11.89 7.01 30.90
C ASP A 3 -12.36 6.11 32.04
N LYS A 4 -11.74 6.22 33.21
CA LYS A 4 -12.08 5.43 34.40
C LYS A 4 -13.46 5.80 34.97
N ASN A 5 -14.11 6.85 34.44
CA ASN A 5 -15.44 7.29 34.80
C ASN A 5 -16.56 6.77 33.88
N ASP A 6 -16.26 6.03 32.81
CA ASP A 6 -17.29 5.42 31.96
C ASP A 6 -17.92 4.24 32.71
N LYS A 7 -19.16 4.42 33.21
CA LYS A 7 -19.95 3.32 33.77
C LYS A 7 -20.08 2.23 32.68
N PRO A 8 -20.09 0.93 33.04
CA PRO A 8 -20.33 -0.12 32.05
C PRO A 8 -21.69 0.14 31.39
N ARG A 9 -21.67 0.61 30.15
CA ARG A 9 -22.89 0.84 29.37
C ARG A 9 -23.48 -0.53 29.05
N ASN A 10 -24.80 -0.64 29.17
CA ASN A 10 -25.51 -1.85 28.74
C ASN A 10 -25.17 -2.11 27.26
N ALA A 11 -24.68 -3.32 26.96
CA ALA A 11 -24.26 -3.71 25.62
C ALA A 11 -25.38 -3.51 24.57
N ASP A 12 -26.63 -3.75 24.95
CA ASP A 12 -27.80 -3.57 24.07
C ASP A 12 -28.00 -2.09 23.69
N VAL A 13 -27.79 -1.19 24.65
CA VAL A 13 -27.87 0.26 24.43
C VAL A 13 -26.74 0.72 23.51
N LEU A 14 -25.52 0.21 23.73
CA LEU A 14 -24.37 0.55 22.88
C LEU A 14 -24.55 0.04 21.45
N ILE A 15 -25.07 -1.17 21.26
CA ILE A 15 -25.35 -1.72 19.93
C ILE A 15 -26.41 -0.88 19.21
N ALA A 16 -27.46 -0.44 19.91
CA ALA A 16 -28.49 0.44 19.35
C ALA A 16 -27.91 1.80 18.93
N GLU A 17 -27.10 2.44 19.77
CA GLU A 17 -26.41 3.71 19.45
C GLU A 17 -25.49 3.56 18.22
N LEU A 18 -24.73 2.46 18.14
CA LEU A 18 -23.84 2.18 17.01
C LEU A 18 -24.62 1.90 15.72
N GLN A 19 -25.80 1.27 15.83
CA GLN A 19 -26.69 1.03 14.70
C GLN A 19 -27.25 2.34 14.14
N GLU A 20 -27.71 3.24 15.01
CA GLU A 20 -28.17 4.57 14.61
C GLU A 20 -27.05 5.37 13.92
N PHE A 21 -25.85 5.39 14.51
CA PHE A 21 -24.68 6.03 13.90
C PHE A 21 -24.35 5.45 12.52
N ARG A 22 -24.36 4.12 12.39
CA ARG A 22 -24.11 3.44 11.12
C ARG A 22 -25.12 3.89 10.05
N ASP A 23 -26.40 3.93 10.40
CA ASP A 23 -27.47 4.27 9.47
C ASP A 23 -27.42 5.76 9.07
N GLU A 24 -27.10 6.66 10.00
CA GLU A 24 -26.85 8.08 9.71
C GLU A 24 -25.69 8.26 8.71
N VAL A 25 -24.56 7.56 8.93
CA VAL A 25 -23.39 7.63 8.04
C VAL A 25 -23.72 7.09 6.65
N ILE A 26 -24.44 5.97 6.58
CA ILE A 26 -24.77 5.32 5.31
C ILE A 26 -25.79 6.14 4.50
N ALA A 27 -26.70 6.86 5.18
CA ALA A 27 -27.70 7.72 4.54
C ALA A 27 -27.09 8.92 3.81
N LYS A 28 -25.91 9.39 4.22
CA LYS A 28 -25.19 10.51 3.56
C LYS A 28 -24.67 10.14 2.16
N TYR A 29 -24.61 8.85 1.82
CA TYR A 29 -24.15 8.40 0.51
C TYR A 29 -25.29 8.30 -0.52
N PRO A 30 -25.00 8.46 -1.82
CA PRO A 30 -25.93 8.09 -2.89
C PRO A 30 -26.40 6.64 -2.76
N LYS A 31 -27.65 6.35 -3.12
CA LYS A 31 -28.32 5.04 -2.92
C LYS A 31 -27.46 3.82 -3.31
N LYS A 32 -26.74 3.89 -4.43
CA LYS A 32 -25.85 2.81 -4.90
C LYS A 32 -24.63 2.60 -4.00
N VAL A 33 -24.03 3.70 -3.54
CA VAL A 33 -22.86 3.68 -2.64
C VAL A 33 -23.29 3.24 -1.25
N SER A 34 -24.39 3.80 -0.74
CA SER A 34 -25.04 3.43 0.52
C SER A 34 -25.26 1.92 0.63
N LYS A 35 -25.95 1.30 -0.35
CA LYS A 35 -26.19 -0.15 -0.40
C LYS A 35 -24.91 -1.00 -0.38
N LYS A 36 -23.83 -0.51 -1.01
CA LYS A 36 -22.54 -1.21 -1.00
C LYS A 36 -21.81 -1.03 0.33
N ARG A 37 -21.75 0.20 0.86
CA ARG A 37 -21.05 0.53 2.11
C ARG A 37 -21.69 -0.13 3.33
N ALA A 38 -23.00 -0.31 3.33
CA ALA A 38 -23.73 -1.05 4.36
C ALA A 38 -23.20 -2.47 4.61
N LYS A 39 -22.60 -3.11 3.59
CA LYS A 39 -22.01 -4.46 3.71
C LYS A 39 -20.61 -4.47 4.32
N SER A 40 -19.93 -3.33 4.33
CA SER A 40 -18.56 -3.18 4.85
C SER A 40 -18.52 -2.43 6.19
N ILE A 41 -19.68 -2.20 6.82
CA ILE A 41 -19.82 -1.62 8.16
C ILE A 41 -20.81 -2.52 8.88
N VAL A 42 -20.31 -3.39 9.75
CA VAL A 42 -21.11 -4.31 10.56
C VAL A 42 -20.79 -4.08 12.03
N LEU A 43 -21.77 -4.29 12.89
CA LEU A 43 -21.60 -4.22 14.34
C LEU A 43 -21.16 -5.60 14.83
N SER A 44 -20.17 -5.61 15.72
CA SER A 44 -19.75 -6.83 16.41
C SER A 44 -20.57 -6.93 17.69
N ASP A 45 -21.31 -8.03 17.84
CA ASP A 45 -22.07 -8.36 19.06
C ASP A 45 -21.30 -9.30 20.00
N GLY A 46 -20.02 -9.56 19.69
CA GLY A 46 -19.12 -10.42 20.47
C GLY A 46 -19.37 -11.91 20.19
N ASP A 47 -20.58 -12.37 20.50
CA ASP A 47 -20.93 -13.80 20.49
C ASP A 47 -21.38 -14.32 19.11
N ASN A 48 -21.86 -13.46 18.20
CA ASN A 48 -22.32 -13.83 16.86
C ASN A 48 -21.78 -12.87 15.77
N PRO A 49 -20.45 -12.86 15.53
CA PRO A 49 -19.84 -11.91 14.61
C PRO A 49 -20.45 -11.97 13.21
N LEU A 50 -21.08 -10.88 12.80
CA LEU A 50 -21.69 -10.75 11.49
C LEU A 50 -20.63 -10.77 10.38
N GLN A 51 -20.95 -11.42 9.25
CA GLN A 51 -20.05 -11.46 8.11
C GLN A 51 -19.88 -10.07 7.47
N ILE A 52 -18.66 -9.53 7.54
CA ILE A 52 -18.30 -8.29 6.86
C ILE A 52 -17.85 -8.54 5.42
N GLN A 53 -18.29 -7.71 4.48
CA GLN A 53 -17.76 -7.72 3.11
C GLN A 53 -16.38 -7.05 3.08
N ALA A 54 -15.34 -7.86 2.84
CA ALA A 54 -13.96 -7.44 2.67
C ALA A 54 -13.41 -7.82 1.28
N ASN A 55 -12.21 -7.35 0.95
CA ASN A 55 -11.48 -7.66 -0.30
C ASN A 55 -12.27 -7.45 -1.62
N VAL A 56 -13.18 -6.46 -1.65
CA VAL A 56 -13.88 -6.05 -2.88
C VAL A 56 -13.27 -4.77 -3.46
N ARG A 57 -13.50 -4.48 -4.74
CA ARG A 57 -13.03 -3.24 -5.39
C ARG A 57 -13.52 -1.98 -4.66
N THR A 58 -12.66 -0.98 -4.60
CA THR A 58 -12.99 0.33 -4.02
C THR A 58 -14.07 1.03 -4.82
N ILE A 59 -14.98 1.74 -4.14
CA ILE A 59 -15.98 2.60 -4.77
C ILE A 59 -15.29 3.89 -5.29
N PRO A 60 -15.44 4.28 -6.57
CA PRO A 60 -14.84 5.50 -7.09
C PRO A 60 -15.27 6.75 -6.32
N GLY A 61 -14.34 7.67 -6.09
CA GLY A 61 -14.60 8.97 -5.44
C GLY A 61 -14.81 8.92 -3.91
N ILE A 62 -14.67 7.76 -3.26
CA ILE A 62 -14.96 7.61 -1.82
C ILE A 62 -13.80 7.98 -0.88
N ILE A 63 -12.68 8.50 -1.42
CA ILE A 63 -11.47 8.86 -0.64
C ILE A 63 -11.01 7.67 0.22
N THR A 64 -10.52 6.61 -0.44
CA THR A 64 -10.07 5.40 0.26
C THR A 64 -8.65 5.54 0.81
N GLN A 65 -8.35 4.83 1.89
CA GLN A 65 -6.99 4.71 2.45
C GLN A 65 -6.18 3.55 1.85
N ARG A 66 -6.67 2.92 0.77
CA ARG A 66 -5.97 1.80 0.10
C ARG A 66 -4.84 2.30 -0.79
N GLY A 67 -3.77 1.51 -0.87
CA GLY A 67 -2.73 1.63 -1.89
C GLY A 67 -2.98 0.74 -3.11
N CYS A 68 -1.91 0.46 -3.86
CA CYS A 68 -1.93 -0.44 -5.04
C CYS A 68 -1.02 -1.66 -4.84
N THR A 69 -1.06 -2.60 -5.78
CA THR A 69 -0.24 -3.83 -5.74
C THR A 69 1.26 -3.55 -5.73
N TYR A 70 1.74 -2.51 -6.45
CA TYR A 70 3.15 -2.09 -6.39
C TYR A 70 3.56 -1.71 -4.96
N ALA A 71 2.72 -0.97 -4.22
CA ALA A 71 3.01 -0.62 -2.83
C ALA A 71 3.12 -1.87 -1.94
N GLY A 72 2.28 -2.88 -2.15
CA GLY A 72 2.37 -4.16 -1.44
C GLY A 72 3.62 -4.96 -1.80
N CYS A 73 3.94 -5.09 -3.09
CA CYS A 73 5.09 -5.87 -3.54
C CYS A 73 6.42 -5.16 -3.21
N LYS A 74 6.65 -3.98 -3.79
CA LYS A 74 7.88 -3.19 -3.63
C LYS A 74 7.95 -2.52 -2.27
N GLY A 75 6.91 -1.79 -1.87
CA GLY A 75 6.96 -0.97 -0.66
C GLY A 75 6.96 -1.77 0.65
N VAL A 76 6.33 -2.96 0.66
CA VAL A 76 6.14 -3.76 1.87
C VAL A 76 7.00 -5.02 1.90
N VAL A 77 6.93 -5.87 0.89
CA VAL A 77 7.55 -7.21 0.94
C VAL A 77 9.03 -7.17 0.56
N LEU A 78 9.36 -6.69 -0.64
CA LEU A 78 10.74 -6.75 -1.15
C LEU A 78 11.56 -5.47 -0.91
N GLY A 79 10.93 -4.31 -0.73
CA GLY A 79 11.66 -3.08 -0.41
C GLY A 79 12.58 -3.18 0.82
N PRO A 80 12.21 -3.92 1.88
CA PRO A 80 13.08 -4.19 3.04
C PRO A 80 14.25 -5.17 2.81
N THR A 81 14.71 -5.40 1.58
CA THR A 81 15.89 -6.23 1.30
C THR A 81 17.13 -5.37 1.12
N ARG A 82 18.05 -5.44 2.07
CA ARG A 82 19.25 -4.60 2.17
C ARG A 82 20.23 -4.73 1.00
N ASP A 83 20.40 -5.94 0.47
CA ASP A 83 21.45 -6.33 -0.48
C ASP A 83 20.92 -6.62 -1.90
N ILE A 84 19.65 -6.32 -2.15
CA ILE A 84 19.00 -6.41 -3.45
C ILE A 84 18.71 -5.00 -3.95
N VAL A 85 19.10 -4.72 -5.20
CA VAL A 85 18.70 -3.49 -5.86
C VAL A 85 17.27 -3.63 -6.37
N ASN A 86 16.40 -2.76 -5.88
CA ASN A 86 14.96 -2.75 -6.19
C ASN A 86 14.64 -1.67 -7.24
N ILE A 87 14.60 -2.04 -8.52
CA ILE A 87 14.33 -1.12 -9.64
C ILE A 87 12.83 -0.96 -9.86
N THR A 88 12.34 0.26 -9.71
CA THR A 88 10.98 0.64 -10.12
C THR A 88 10.95 0.82 -11.64
N HIS A 89 10.28 -0.07 -12.36
CA HIS A 89 10.16 0.04 -13.82
C HIS A 89 8.89 0.82 -14.18
N GLY A 90 9.07 2.10 -14.49
CA GLY A 90 7.99 3.06 -14.65
C GLY A 90 8.44 4.51 -14.69
N PRO A 91 7.49 5.45 -14.82
CA PRO A 91 7.72 6.86 -14.52
C PRO A 91 8.12 7.07 -13.06
N ILE A 92 8.76 8.21 -12.75
CA ILE A 92 9.41 8.45 -11.45
C ILE A 92 8.49 8.37 -10.21
N GLY A 93 7.19 8.65 -10.37
CA GLY A 93 6.26 8.86 -9.24
C GLY A 93 6.20 7.71 -8.23
N CYS A 94 6.04 6.47 -8.70
CA CYS A 94 5.94 5.30 -7.81
C CYS A 94 7.22 5.10 -6.97
N GLY A 95 8.39 5.33 -7.58
CA GLY A 95 9.68 5.23 -6.89
C GLY A 95 9.80 6.30 -5.82
N PHE A 96 9.61 7.56 -6.21
CA PHE A 96 9.75 8.72 -5.34
C PHE A 96 8.81 8.67 -4.13
N TYR A 97 7.51 8.46 -4.33
CA TYR A 97 6.53 8.44 -3.21
C TYR A 97 6.63 7.20 -2.31
N SER A 98 7.40 6.19 -2.71
CA SER A 98 7.70 5.03 -1.87
C SER A 98 9.10 5.08 -1.24
N TRP A 99 9.85 6.15 -1.46
CA TRP A 99 11.21 6.29 -0.97
C TRP A 99 11.23 6.70 0.50
N LEU A 100 11.61 5.76 1.37
CA LEU A 100 11.74 5.95 2.83
C LEU A 100 10.47 6.43 3.55
N THR A 101 9.30 6.26 2.94
CA THR A 101 8.00 6.53 3.60
C THR A 101 7.61 5.42 4.58
N ARG A 102 8.08 4.18 4.34
CA ARG A 102 7.99 3.08 5.31
C ARG A 102 9.32 2.90 6.05
N ARG A 103 9.26 2.94 7.38
CA ARG A 103 10.43 2.94 8.30
C ARG A 103 11.03 1.55 8.50
N ASN A 104 11.38 0.88 7.41
CA ASN A 104 12.05 -0.42 7.44
C ASN A 104 13.51 -0.21 7.85
N GLN A 105 13.83 -0.53 9.10
CA GLN A 105 15.18 -0.36 9.61
C GLN A 105 16.11 -1.42 9.02
N THR A 106 17.36 -1.04 8.85
CA THR A 106 18.41 -1.87 8.27
C THR A 106 19.71 -1.52 8.96
N LYS A 107 20.53 -2.55 9.23
CA LYS A 107 21.86 -2.39 9.79
C LYS A 107 22.78 -3.38 9.07
N PRO A 108 23.73 -2.90 8.26
CA PRO A 108 24.81 -3.72 7.75
C PRO A 108 25.59 -4.41 8.88
N VAL A 109 26.11 -5.62 8.63
CA VAL A 109 26.93 -6.32 9.62
C VAL A 109 28.31 -5.68 9.65
N ASP A 110 28.89 -5.49 8.47
CA ASP A 110 30.19 -4.86 8.24
C ASP A 110 30.06 -3.60 7.37
N GLU A 111 31.05 -2.71 7.43
CA GLU A 111 31.10 -1.48 6.60
C GLU A 111 31.16 -1.78 5.10
N ASN A 112 31.64 -2.97 4.72
CA ASN A 112 31.74 -3.42 3.34
C ASN A 112 30.43 -4.02 2.81
N ASP A 113 29.45 -4.30 3.67
CA ASP A 113 28.21 -4.86 3.19
C ASP A 113 27.31 -3.79 2.56
N SER A 114 26.69 -4.13 1.43
CA SER A 114 25.74 -3.25 0.76
C SER A 114 24.52 -2.90 1.61
N ASN A 115 23.97 -1.70 1.38
CA ASN A 115 22.68 -1.27 1.90
C ASN A 115 21.94 -0.37 0.92
N PHE A 116 21.02 -0.97 0.16
CA PHE A 116 20.28 -0.29 -0.91
C PHE A 116 18.91 0.24 -0.47
N ILE A 117 18.44 -0.07 0.75
CA ILE A 117 17.16 0.41 1.29
C ILE A 117 17.07 1.96 1.32
N PRO A 118 18.13 2.72 1.65
CA PRO A 118 18.11 4.18 1.62
C PRO A 118 18.02 4.81 0.23
N TYR A 119 18.02 4.02 -0.85
CA TYR A 119 18.08 4.51 -2.21
C TYR A 119 16.78 4.24 -2.99
N CYS A 120 16.59 5.00 -4.07
CA CYS A 120 15.50 4.80 -5.01
C CYS A 120 16.06 4.55 -6.42
N PHE A 121 15.95 3.30 -6.88
CA PHE A 121 16.29 2.93 -8.25
C PHE A 121 15.02 2.94 -9.11
N SER A 122 15.10 3.57 -10.27
CA SER A 122 13.99 3.68 -11.20
C SER A 122 14.50 3.75 -12.63
N THR A 123 13.71 3.25 -13.59
CA THR A 123 13.98 3.49 -15.01
C THR A 123 13.52 4.86 -15.48
N ASP A 124 12.75 5.59 -14.67
CA ASP A 124 12.21 6.93 -14.99
C ASP A 124 11.71 7.03 -16.44
N MET A 125 10.73 6.20 -16.78
CA MET A 125 10.19 6.11 -18.14
C MET A 125 9.66 7.47 -18.59
N GLN A 126 10.08 7.87 -19.79
CA GLN A 126 9.61 9.08 -20.47
C GLN A 126 8.63 8.69 -21.59
N ASP A 127 7.99 9.67 -22.23
CA ASP A 127 7.00 9.45 -23.29
C ASP A 127 7.49 8.50 -24.39
N ALA A 128 8.76 8.61 -24.80
CA ALA A 128 9.36 7.70 -25.78
C ALA A 128 9.33 6.23 -25.32
N ASN A 129 9.50 5.95 -24.03
CA ASN A 129 9.43 4.60 -23.48
C ASN A 129 7.99 4.07 -23.37
N ILE A 130 7.00 4.97 -23.30
CA ILE A 130 5.58 4.60 -23.35
C ILE A 130 5.18 4.26 -24.78
N VAL A 131 5.64 5.06 -25.76
CA VAL A 131 5.29 4.89 -27.17
C VAL A 131 6.02 3.72 -27.81
N PHE A 132 7.31 3.55 -27.52
CA PHE A 132 8.19 2.61 -28.22
C PHE A 132 8.64 1.41 -27.37
N GLY A 133 8.20 1.32 -26.12
CA GLY A 133 8.61 0.27 -25.19
C GLY A 133 9.77 0.67 -24.27
N GLY A 134 9.83 0.02 -23.11
CA GLY A 134 10.78 0.29 -22.04
C GLY A 134 11.93 -0.71 -21.94
N GLU A 135 11.94 -1.78 -22.75
CA GLU A 135 12.84 -2.93 -22.51
C GLU A 135 14.33 -2.56 -22.65
N GLU A 136 14.71 -1.79 -23.67
CA GLU A 136 16.12 -1.39 -23.84
C GLU A 136 16.58 -0.45 -22.71
N LYS A 137 15.69 0.42 -22.21
CA LYS A 137 15.99 1.27 -21.05
C LYS A 137 16.14 0.44 -19.77
N LEU A 138 15.29 -0.56 -19.58
CA LEU A 138 15.36 -1.48 -18.45
C LEU A 138 16.67 -2.29 -18.49
N LYS A 139 17.04 -2.83 -19.65
CA LYS A 139 18.28 -3.57 -19.86
C LYS A 139 19.51 -2.71 -19.53
N GLN A 140 19.52 -1.45 -19.97
CA GLN A 140 20.58 -0.51 -19.65
C GLN A 140 20.62 -0.21 -18.14
N ALA A 141 19.48 0.05 -17.51
CA ALA A 141 19.41 0.31 -16.07
C ALA A 141 19.87 -0.88 -15.21
N ILE A 142 19.56 -2.12 -15.61
CA ILE A 142 20.05 -3.34 -14.96
C ILE A 142 21.57 -3.42 -15.06
N ARG A 143 22.13 -3.16 -16.26
CA ARG A 143 23.57 -3.17 -16.48
C ARG A 143 24.26 -2.11 -15.62
N GLU A 144 23.79 -0.86 -15.67
CA GLU A 144 24.33 0.23 -14.85
C GLU A 144 24.26 -0.08 -13.36
N ALA A 145 23.13 -0.61 -12.88
CA ALA A 145 22.97 -1.00 -11.49
C ALA A 145 23.97 -2.09 -11.08
N TYR A 146 24.22 -3.07 -11.95
CA TYR A 146 25.19 -4.11 -11.69
C TYR A 146 26.63 -3.58 -11.66
N GLU A 147 27.04 -2.83 -12.69
CA GLU A 147 28.42 -2.30 -12.80
C GLU A 147 28.75 -1.28 -11.71
N LEU A 148 27.76 -0.50 -11.24
CA LEU A 148 27.99 0.51 -10.20
C LEU A 148 27.93 -0.06 -8.78
N PHE A 149 27.04 -1.03 -8.52
CA PHE A 149 26.72 -1.45 -7.15
C PHE A 149 27.00 -2.92 -6.83
N HIS A 150 27.23 -3.76 -7.84
CA HIS A 150 27.50 -5.20 -7.70
C HIS A 150 26.55 -5.91 -6.69
N PRO A 151 25.22 -5.74 -6.82
CA PRO A 151 24.28 -6.26 -5.83
C PRO A 151 24.18 -7.79 -5.90
N LYS A 152 23.71 -8.44 -4.82
CA LYS A 152 23.49 -9.90 -4.82
C LYS A 152 22.37 -10.33 -5.77
N ALA A 153 21.38 -9.47 -5.96
CA ALA A 153 20.29 -9.66 -6.91
C ALA A 153 19.70 -8.30 -7.33
N ILE A 154 18.97 -8.31 -8.43
CA ILE A 154 18.18 -7.18 -8.92
C ILE A 154 16.72 -7.63 -9.01
N ALA A 155 15.83 -6.88 -8.36
CA ALA A 155 14.39 -7.08 -8.44
C ALA A 155 13.76 -5.95 -9.26
N ILE A 156 12.89 -6.31 -10.21
CA ILE A 156 12.23 -5.38 -11.12
C ILE A 156 10.76 -5.28 -10.72
N PHE A 157 10.28 -4.06 -10.49
CA PHE A 157 8.90 -3.81 -10.07
C PHE A 157 8.16 -3.03 -11.14
N SER A 158 7.29 -3.73 -11.87
CA SER A 158 6.37 -3.12 -12.82
C SER A 158 5.45 -2.10 -12.14
N THR A 159 5.23 -0.99 -12.83
CA THR A 159 4.23 0.02 -12.47
C THR A 159 3.09 0.00 -13.49
N CYS A 160 2.12 0.92 -13.40
CA CYS A 160 0.91 0.90 -14.23
C CYS A 160 1.11 0.83 -15.76
N PRO A 161 2.12 1.47 -16.40
CA PRO A 161 2.26 1.45 -17.85
C PRO A 161 3.05 0.26 -18.41
N VAL A 162 3.54 -0.64 -17.55
CA VAL A 162 4.20 -1.90 -17.93
C VAL A 162 3.16 -3.00 -17.95
#